data_AF-A0A6B2E997-F1
#
_entry.id   AF-A0A6B2E997-F1
#
_cell.length_a   1.000
_cell.length_b   1.000
_cell.length_c   1.000
_cell.angle_alpha   90.00
_cell.angle_beta   90.00
_cell.angle_gamma   90.00
#
_symmetry.space_group_name_H-M   'P 1'
#
loop_
_entity.id
_entity.type
_entity.pdbx_description
1 polymer ?
#
loop_
_entity_poly.entity_id
_entity_poly.type
_entity_poly.pdbx_seq_one_letter_code
_entity_poly.pdbx_strand_id
1 'polypeptide(L)'
;MALLTATFLYTGLELSFFSGVYSPTVGFTMALGAKQLVGLSGVCIGLGEVLGGVACGLIGTRLRRDAIILIGFVAHAFAFAAALVNLPDDAVFGETSATSLLTPPSSVVALLAAFLLGLGDAAFNTQIIAMLASSFAAR
;
A
#
# COMPACT_ATOMS: atom_id res chain seq x y z
N MET A 1 22.02 -8.78 8.34
CA MET A 1 20.87 -8.60 9.24
C MET A 1 20.44 -7.15 9.38
N ALA A 2 21.35 -6.18 9.61
CA ALA A 2 20.99 -4.76 9.72
C ALA A 2 20.16 -4.19 8.53
N LEU A 3 20.49 -4.54 7.29
CA LEU A 3 19.72 -4.11 6.12
C LEU A 3 18.29 -4.70 6.08
N LEU A 4 18.11 -5.95 6.52
CA LEU A 4 16.78 -6.58 6.65
C LEU A 4 15.94 -5.89 7.73
N THR A 5 16.56 -5.45 8.83
CA THR A 5 15.89 -4.68 9.88
C THR A 5 15.28 -3.38 9.33
N ALA A 6 16.00 -2.65 8.49
CA ALA A 6 15.48 -1.44 7.85
C ALA A 6 14.27 -1.75 6.95
N THR A 7 14.31 -2.86 6.19
CA THR A 7 13.18 -3.27 5.35
C THR A 7 11.96 -3.69 6.18
N PHE A 8 12.15 -4.42 7.28
CA PHE A 8 11.06 -4.77 8.20
C PHE A 8 10.45 -3.55 8.88
N LEU A 9 11.27 -2.56 9.24
CA LEU A 9 10.77 -1.30 9.79
C LEU A 9 9.89 -0.58 8.76
N TYR A 10 10.34 -0.50 7.51
CA TYR A 10 9.57 0.09 6.43
C TYR A 10 8.22 -0.60 6.21
N THR A 11 8.20 -1.94 6.10
CA THR A 11 6.93 -2.68 5.91
C THR A 11 6.02 -2.58 7.12
N GLY A 12 6.57 -2.51 8.34
CA GLY A 12 5.77 -2.27 9.54
C GLY A 12 5.08 -0.89 9.55
N LEU A 13 5.79 0.15 9.10
CA LEU A 13 5.21 1.49 8.95
C LEU A 13 4.14 1.52 7.87
N GLU A 14 4.39 0.83 6.75
CA GLU A 14 3.46 0.77 5.63
C GLU A 14 2.18 0.01 5.99
N LEU A 15 2.31 -1.15 6.63
CA LEU A 15 1.18 -1.89 7.22
C LEU A 15 0.36 -1.02 8.17
N SER A 16 1.03 -0.28 9.07
CA SER A 16 0.34 0.62 10.01
C SER A 16 -0.42 1.72 9.28
N PHE A 17 0.14 2.23 8.18
CA PHE A 17 -0.49 3.26 7.36
C PHE A 17 -1.73 2.73 6.64
N PHE A 18 -1.66 1.66 5.84
CA PHE A 18 -2.82 1.27 5.04
C PHE A 18 -3.96 0.64 5.86
N SER A 19 -3.62 -0.05 6.95
CA SER A 19 -4.60 -0.69 7.84
C SER A 19 -5.23 0.29 8.84
N GLY A 20 -4.45 1.26 9.34
CA GLY A 20 -4.88 2.14 10.43
C GLY A 20 -5.19 3.59 10.02
N VAL A 21 -4.60 4.09 8.93
CA VAL A 21 -4.70 5.51 8.53
C VAL A 21 -5.46 5.66 7.22
N TYR A 22 -5.03 4.96 6.17
CA TYR A 22 -5.53 5.17 4.82
C TYR A 22 -7.04 4.93 4.67
N SER A 23 -7.51 3.73 5.03
CA SER A 23 -8.92 3.37 4.86
C SER A 23 -9.87 4.28 5.68
N PRO A 24 -9.59 4.61 6.95
CA PRO A 24 -10.36 5.61 7.68
C PRO A 24 -10.37 6.99 7.03
N THR A 25 -9.22 7.48 6.55
CA THR A 25 -9.09 8.79 5.89
C THR A 25 -10.01 8.89 4.66
N VAL A 26 -10.11 7.81 3.88
CA VAL A 26 -11.06 7.71 2.75
C VAL A 26 -12.51 7.85 3.22
N GLY A 27 -12.88 7.21 4.33
CA GLY A 27 -14.24 7.27 4.88
C GLY A 27 -14.60 8.58 5.56
N PHE A 28 -13.60 9.26 6.12
CA PHE A 28 -13.75 10.55 6.80
C PHE A 28 -13.77 11.74 5.84
N THR A 29 -13.36 11.55 4.58
CA THR A 29 -13.47 12.57 3.54
C THR A 29 -14.91 12.67 3.04
N MET A 30 -15.69 13.63 3.56
CA MET A 30 -17.13 13.75 3.27
C MET A 30 -17.43 13.99 1.79
N ALA A 31 -16.54 14.67 1.07
CA ALA A 31 -16.66 14.92 -0.36
C ALA A 31 -16.63 13.64 -1.23
N LEU A 32 -16.11 12.51 -0.72
CA LEU A 32 -16.17 11.21 -1.41
C LEU A 32 -17.54 10.52 -1.26
N GLY A 33 -18.39 11.01 -0.35
CA GLY A 33 -19.83 10.73 -0.33
C GLY A 33 -20.28 9.33 0.10
N ALA A 34 -19.37 8.44 0.55
CA ALA A 34 -19.73 7.07 0.91
C ALA A 34 -18.78 6.44 1.94
N LYS A 35 -19.28 6.18 3.16
CA LYS A 35 -18.55 5.40 4.20
C LYS A 35 -18.25 3.96 3.73
N GLN A 36 -19.00 3.46 2.75
CA GLN A 36 -18.78 2.16 2.11
C GLN A 36 -17.41 2.08 1.43
N LEU A 37 -16.80 3.21 1.07
CA LEU A 37 -15.46 3.26 0.48
C LEU A 37 -14.37 2.76 1.43
N VAL A 38 -14.59 2.77 2.75
CA VAL A 38 -13.67 2.16 3.73
C VAL A 38 -13.61 0.65 3.57
N GLY A 39 -14.77 0.00 3.40
CA GLY A 39 -14.82 -1.44 3.14
C GLY A 39 -14.23 -1.77 1.78
N LEU A 40 -14.56 -0.96 0.77
CA LEU A 40 -14.08 -1.17 -0.59
C LEU A 40 -12.57 -0.91 -0.73
N SER A 41 -11.98 0.04 0.01
CA SER A 41 -10.53 0.24 0.05
C SER A 41 -9.82 -0.98 0.63
N GLY A 42 -10.36 -1.58 1.70
CA GLY A 42 -9.87 -2.84 2.25
C GLY A 42 -9.91 -3.99 1.24
N VAL A 43 -11.02 -4.11 0.48
CA VAL A 43 -11.13 -5.10 -0.61
C VAL A 43 -10.09 -4.84 -1.70
N CYS A 44 -9.89 -3.58 -2.11
CA CYS A 44 -8.89 -3.21 -3.11
C CYS A 44 -7.46 -3.51 -2.64
N ILE A 45 -7.12 -3.24 -1.37
CA ILE A 45 -5.83 -3.62 -0.77
C ILE A 45 -5.64 -5.13 -0.87
N GLY A 46 -6.60 -5.93 -0.39
CA GLY A 46 -6.50 -7.39 -0.44
C GLY A 46 -6.40 -7.94 -1.86
N LEU A 47 -7.09 -7.34 -2.84
CA LEU A 47 -6.92 -7.69 -4.26
C LEU A 47 -5.51 -7.37 -4.77
N GLY A 48 -4.96 -6.21 -4.38
CA GLY A 48 -3.57 -5.83 -4.67
C GLY A 48 -2.58 -6.84 -4.10
N GLU A 49 -2.78 -7.26 -2.86
CA GLU A 49 -1.93 -8.25 -2.18
C GLU A 49 -1.95 -9.60 -2.90
N VAL A 50 -3.15 -10.12 -3.21
CA VAL A 50 -3.31 -11.42 -3.89
C VAL A 50 -2.68 -11.38 -5.28
N LEU A 51 -2.97 -10.36 -6.08
CA LEU A 51 -2.42 -10.24 -7.44
C LEU A 51 -0.90 -10.00 -7.40
N GLY A 52 -0.41 -9.19 -6.47
CA GLY A 52 1.01 -8.95 -6.26
C GLY A 52 1.77 -10.21 -5.85
N GLY A 53 1.20 -11.00 -4.93
CA GLY A 53 1.78 -12.27 -4.49
C GLY A 53 1.85 -13.29 -5.63
N VAL A 54 0.77 -13.45 -6.40
CA VAL A 54 0.75 -14.32 -7.59
C VAL A 54 1.77 -13.86 -8.62
N ALA A 55 1.80 -12.55 -8.92
CA ALA A 55 2.76 -11.98 -9.87
C ALA A 55 4.20 -12.20 -9.41
N CYS A 56 4.51 -11.95 -8.13
CA CYS A 56 5.84 -12.18 -7.56
C CYS A 56 6.23 -13.66 -7.55
N GLY A 57 5.30 -14.58 -7.30
CA GLY A 57 5.55 -16.02 -7.35
C GLY A 57 5.90 -16.51 -8.77
N LEU A 58 5.18 -16.03 -9.78
CA LEU A 58 5.40 -16.41 -11.18
C LEU A 58 6.62 -15.72 -11.79
N ILE A 59 6.76 -14.41 -11.59
CA ILE A 59 7.81 -13.57 -12.17
C ILE A 59 9.11 -13.66 -11.36
N GLY A 60 9.06 -14.03 -10.09
CA GLY A 60 10.22 -14.16 -9.21
C GLY A 60 11.26 -15.20 -9.65
N THR A 61 10.90 -16.08 -10.58
CA THR A 61 11.84 -17.01 -11.23
C THR A 61 12.64 -16.35 -12.36
N ARG A 62 12.17 -15.22 -12.90
CA ARG A 62 12.72 -14.52 -14.07
C ARG A 62 13.32 -13.15 -13.73
N LEU A 63 12.83 -12.50 -12.68
CA LEU A 63 13.28 -11.18 -12.25
C LEU A 63 14.10 -11.27 -10.97
N ARG A 64 15.14 -10.42 -10.86
CA ARG A 64 15.94 -10.35 -9.64
C ARG A 64 15.09 -9.80 -8.48
N ARG A 65 15.37 -10.29 -7.27
CA ARG A 65 14.61 -9.94 -6.06
C ARG A 65 14.61 -8.44 -5.77
N ASP A 66 15.74 -7.77 -5.99
CA ASP A 66 15.91 -6.32 -5.83
C ASP A 66 15.05 -5.50 -6.80
N ALA A 67 14.88 -5.98 -8.03
CA ALA A 67 13.98 -5.35 -8.99
C ALA A 67 12.50 -5.48 -8.59
N ILE A 68 12.10 -6.60 -7.99
CA ILE A 68 10.73 -6.80 -7.48
C ILE A 68 10.45 -5.83 -6.33
N ILE A 69 11.39 -5.71 -5.38
CA ILE A 69 11.30 -4.75 -4.28
C ILE A 69 11.21 -3.32 -4.81
N LEU A 70 12.00 -2.96 -5.82
CA LEU A 70 11.95 -1.63 -6.44
C LEU A 70 10.60 -1.35 -7.09
N ILE A 71 10.00 -2.32 -7.78
CA ILE A 71 8.66 -2.20 -8.36
C ILE A 71 7.62 -1.96 -7.25
N GLY A 72 7.69 -2.72 -6.15
CA GLY A 72 6.82 -2.51 -5.00
C GLY A 72 6.98 -1.12 -4.39
N PHE A 73 8.23 -0.65 -4.27
CA PHE A 73 8.51 0.70 -3.77
C PHE A 73 7.92 1.79 -4.65
N VAL A 74 8.04 1.63 -5.97
CA VAL A 74 7.44 2.56 -6.95
C VAL A 74 5.91 2.54 -6.84
N ALA A 75 5.29 1.37 -6.65
CA ALA A 75 3.85 1.27 -6.42
C ALA A 75 3.41 2.03 -5.15
N HIS A 76 4.13 1.85 -4.04
CA HIS A 76 3.90 2.62 -2.81
C HIS A 76 4.09 4.13 -3.02
N ALA A 77 5.13 4.55 -3.73
CA ALA A 77 5.35 5.97 -4.01
C ALA A 77 4.18 6.58 -4.79
N PHE A 78 3.64 5.88 -5.79
CA PHE A 78 2.44 6.32 -6.50
C PHE A 78 1.20 6.32 -5.61
N ALA A 79 1.03 5.32 -4.75
CA ALA A 79 -0.07 5.28 -3.79
C ALA A 79 -0.04 6.46 -2.81
N PHE A 80 1.12 6.77 -2.23
CA PHE A 80 1.29 7.90 -1.32
C PHE A 80 1.09 9.24 -2.02
N ALA A 81 1.61 9.41 -3.25
CA ALA A 81 1.37 10.61 -4.03
C ALA A 81 -0.12 10.78 -4.35
N ALA A 82 -0.81 9.71 -4.74
CA ALA A 82 -2.24 9.72 -4.98
C ALA A 82 -3.03 10.03 -3.71
N ALA A 83 -2.63 9.49 -2.55
CA ALA A 83 -3.24 9.81 -1.26
C ALA A 83 -3.10 11.30 -0.91
N LEU A 84 -1.88 11.86 -1.03
CA LEU A 84 -1.59 13.27 -0.77
C LEU A 84 -2.38 14.21 -1.68
N VAL A 85 -2.54 13.83 -2.96
CA VAL A 85 -3.28 14.66 -3.92
C VAL A 85 -4.79 14.55 -3.72
N ASN A 86 -5.29 13.35 -3.38
CA ASN A 86 -6.72 13.06 -3.41
C ASN A 86 -7.42 13.23 -2.06
N LEU A 87 -6.72 13.11 -0.93
CA LEU A 87 -7.28 13.15 0.42
C LEU A 87 -6.79 14.40 1.18
N PRO A 88 -7.65 15.02 2.01
CA PRO A 88 -7.24 16.12 2.88
C PRO A 88 -6.46 15.57 4.10
N ASP A 89 -5.56 16.39 4.64
CA ASP A 89 -4.64 16.04 5.73
C ASP A 89 -5.33 15.89 7.10
N ASP A 90 -6.44 16.60 7.30
CA ASP A 90 -7.24 16.55 8.52
C ASP A 90 -8.20 15.34 8.59
N ALA A 91 -8.46 14.66 7.47
CA ALA A 91 -9.34 13.49 7.42
C ALA A 91 -8.84 12.31 8.27
N VAL A 92 -7.57 12.30 8.69
CA VAL A 92 -7.04 11.28 9.61
C VAL A 92 -7.66 11.40 11.02
N PHE A 93 -8.11 12.59 11.42
CA PHE A 93 -8.59 12.88 12.78
C PHE A 93 -10.12 12.81 12.93
N GLY A 94 -10.85 12.64 11.83
CA GLY A 94 -12.31 12.54 11.83
C GLY A 94 -12.93 13.10 10.57
N GLU A 95 -14.26 13.09 10.53
CA GLU A 95 -15.02 13.57 9.37
C GLU A 95 -14.69 15.02 9.05
N THR A 96 -14.32 15.29 7.79
CA THR A 96 -13.95 16.61 7.32
C THR A 96 -14.60 16.97 6.00
N SER A 97 -14.85 18.26 5.83
CA SER A 97 -15.25 18.89 4.56
C SER A 97 -14.12 19.72 3.95
N ALA A 98 -12.89 19.56 4.44
CA ALA A 98 -11.72 20.21 3.88
C ALA A 98 -11.49 19.79 2.42
N THR A 99 -10.89 20.70 1.66
CA THR A 99 -10.56 20.47 0.26
C THR A 99 -9.24 19.71 0.15
N SER A 100 -9.19 18.67 -0.68
CA SER A 100 -7.93 18.07 -1.12
C SER A 100 -7.35 18.83 -2.32
N LEU A 101 -6.09 18.53 -2.67
CA LEU A 101 -5.44 19.15 -3.84
C LEU A 101 -6.19 18.85 -5.15
N LEU A 102 -6.79 17.66 -5.26
CA LEU A 102 -7.71 17.30 -6.34
C LEU A 102 -9.15 17.66 -5.94
N THR A 103 -9.69 18.73 -6.51
CA THR A 103 -11.08 19.15 -6.27
C THR A 103 -11.95 18.94 -7.52
N PRO A 104 -13.01 18.10 -7.46
CA PRO A 104 -13.43 17.27 -6.33
C PRO A 104 -12.54 16.02 -6.15
N PRO A 105 -12.43 15.48 -4.92
CA PRO A 105 -11.72 14.24 -4.69
C PRO A 105 -12.39 13.08 -5.43
N SER A 106 -11.58 12.11 -5.88
CA SER A 106 -12.03 10.99 -6.69
C SER A 106 -12.00 9.69 -5.91
N SER A 107 -13.15 9.00 -5.85
CA SER A 107 -13.24 7.67 -5.26
C SER A 107 -12.40 6.64 -6.04
N VAL A 108 -12.31 6.78 -7.36
CA VAL A 108 -11.49 5.90 -8.21
C VAL A 108 -10.01 6.02 -7.85
N VAL A 109 -9.51 7.24 -7.66
CA VAL A 109 -8.11 7.48 -7.26
C VAL A 109 -7.85 6.89 -5.87
N ALA A 110 -8.78 7.04 -4.92
CA ALA A 110 -8.67 6.45 -3.60
C ALA A 110 -8.61 4.91 -3.65
N LEU A 111 -9.45 4.27 -4.46
CA LEU A 111 -9.47 2.81 -4.59
C LEU A 111 -8.22 2.29 -5.34
N LEU A 112 -7.75 3.02 -6.35
CA LEU A 112 -6.52 2.69 -7.06
C LEU A 112 -5.30 2.79 -6.14
N ALA A 113 -5.21 3.84 -5.33
CA ALA A 113 -4.15 3.96 -4.34
C ALA A 113 -4.21 2.84 -3.29
N ALA A 114 -5.41 2.44 -2.84
CA ALA A 114 -5.57 1.28 -1.96
C ALA A 114 -5.04 -0.01 -2.62
N PHE A 115 -5.38 -0.23 -3.89
CA PHE A 115 -4.87 -1.37 -4.65
C PHE A 115 -3.34 -1.36 -4.79
N LEU A 116 -2.74 -0.18 -5.05
CA LEU A 116 -1.29 -0.02 -5.18
C LEU A 116 -0.55 -0.24 -3.86
N LEU A 117 -1.15 0.12 -2.72
CA LEU A 117 -0.63 -0.21 -1.38
C LEU A 117 -0.52 -1.73 -1.22
N GLY A 118 -1.62 -2.46 -1.44
CA GLY A 118 -1.58 -3.93 -1.35
C GLY A 118 -0.63 -4.60 -2.35
N LEU A 119 -0.53 -4.05 -3.57
CA LEU A 119 0.40 -4.55 -4.59
C LEU A 119 1.86 -4.40 -4.15
N GLY A 120 2.21 -3.25 -3.58
CA GLY A 120 3.55 -2.99 -3.06
C GLY A 120 3.87 -3.85 -1.84
N ASP A 121 2.94 -3.97 -0.89
CA ASP A 121 3.10 -4.81 0.30
C ASP A 121 3.43 -6.26 -0.08
N ALA A 122 2.69 -6.85 -1.02
CA ALA A 122 2.96 -8.21 -1.48
C ALA A 122 4.35 -8.36 -2.13
N ALA A 123 4.82 -7.36 -2.87
CA ALA A 123 6.16 -7.38 -3.46
C ALA A 123 7.25 -7.37 -2.37
N PHE A 124 7.08 -6.57 -1.32
CA PHE A 124 8.01 -6.55 -0.19
C PHE A 124 7.95 -7.84 0.62
N ASN A 125 6.77 -8.25 1.09
CA ASN A 125 6.61 -9.40 1.99
C ASN A 125 7.09 -10.70 1.33
N THR A 126 6.77 -10.92 0.05
CA THR A 126 7.23 -12.11 -0.67
C THR A 126 8.76 -12.17 -0.72
N GLN A 127 9.43 -11.05 -1.00
CA GLN A 127 10.89 -11.03 -1.17
C GLN A 127 11.64 -11.03 0.16
N ILE A 128 11.15 -10.31 1.19
CA ILE A 128 11.76 -10.28 2.52
C ILE A 128 11.74 -11.66 3.16
N ILE A 129 10.61 -12.37 3.09
CA ILE A 129 10.49 -13.73 3.62
C ILE A 129 11.43 -14.68 2.88
N ALA A 130 11.53 -14.58 1.55
CA ALA A 130 12.46 -15.39 0.76
C ALA A 130 13.94 -15.10 1.08
N MET A 131 14.30 -13.84 1.34
CA MET A 131 15.64 -13.45 1.78
C MET A 131 15.96 -13.99 3.17
N LEU A 132 15.02 -13.86 4.10
CA LEU A 132 15.14 -14.39 5.46
C LEU A 132 15.34 -15.91 5.42
N ALA A 133 14.50 -16.64 4.70
CA ALA A 133 14.62 -18.09 4.53
C ALA A 133 15.99 -18.50 3.97
N SER A 134 16.47 -17.81 2.92
CA SER A 134 17.80 -18.10 2.35
C SER A 134 18.97 -17.84 3.31
N SER A 135 18.81 -16.93 4.28
CA SER A 135 19.86 -16.64 5.27
C SER A 135 20.04 -17.74 6.32
N PHE A 136 19.00 -18.55 6.57
CA PHE A 136 19.05 -19.69 7.49
C PHE A 136 19.31 -21.02 6.79
N ALA A 137 18.93 -21.16 5.51
CA ALA A 137 19.20 -22.36 4.72
C ALA A 137 20.68 -22.53 4.32
N ALA A 138 21.49 -21.47 4.40
CA ALA A 138 22.92 -21.51 4.11
C ALA A 138 23.79 -21.95 5.32
N ARG A 139 23.17 -22.59 6.33
CA ARG A 139 23.86 -23.21 7.48
C ARG A 139 23.62 -24.71 7.50
#